data_AF-A0A9E3M725-F1
#
_entry.id   AF-A0A9E3M725-F1
#
_cell.length_a   1.000
_cell.length_b   1.000
_cell.length_c   1.000
_cell.angle_alpha   90.00
_cell.angle_beta   90.00
_cell.angle_gamma   90.00
#
_symmetry.space_group_name_H-M   'P 1'
#
loop_
_entity.id
_entity.type
_entity.pdbx_description
1 polymer ?
#
loop_
_entity_poly.entity_id
_entity_poly.type
_entity_poly.pdbx_seq_one_letter_code
_entity_poly.pdbx_strand_id
1 'polypeptide(L)'
;MSHKKFEKESNLKLCRYCSIKINKDAKVCHYCGQDQRHYVQYLGKYVLIPSIVISFFILGMSYLQLQAARNKDIAVDEALKRANQALENAEIAENEAEKIKISLRNFSKIMARTALSLVQRKGRLRPFSDESQEDIKNSIIKDLRQIGILDQEIEEILNDSLWHTFIEFDYVFYILGGDQIPKYLPRELISEWKQLRSFDNIPKPEDLSKFLKKVVLLSHEGKELIEDYDHYIKHHQHRRPEVWRRRELWSHLNKTSIN
;
A
#
# COMPACT_ATOMS: atom_id res chain seq x y z
N MET A 1 112.65 40.20 63.02
CA MET A 1 112.04 38.95 63.54
C MET A 1 110.59 39.26 63.88
N SER A 2 109.64 39.16 62.94
CA SER A 2 108.96 37.97 62.42
C SER A 2 108.22 37.19 63.51
N HIS A 3 106.92 37.45 63.69
CA HIS A 3 105.88 36.50 64.17
C HIS A 3 104.51 37.21 64.19
N LYS A 4 103.84 37.30 63.02
CA LYS A 4 102.39 37.60 62.92
C LYS A 4 101.83 37.05 61.60
N LYS A 5 101.87 35.73 61.50
CA LYS A 5 101.14 34.91 60.53
C LYS A 5 100.88 33.64 61.31
N PHE A 6 99.64 33.34 61.70
CA PHE A 6 99.10 32.00 62.07
C PHE A 6 97.84 32.16 62.95
N GLU A 7 96.83 32.92 62.52
CA GLU A 7 95.50 32.93 63.17
C GLU A 7 94.40 33.22 62.13
N LYS A 8 94.26 32.34 61.12
CA LYS A 8 93.14 32.45 60.16
C LYS A 8 92.54 31.13 59.70
N GLU A 9 92.87 30.00 60.32
CA GLU A 9 92.42 28.67 59.86
C GLU A 9 91.18 28.09 60.57
N SER A 10 90.67 28.68 61.66
CA SER A 10 89.60 28.06 62.47
C SER A 10 88.14 28.26 62.00
N ASN A 11 87.91 29.03 60.92
CA ASN A 11 86.56 29.36 60.44
C ASN A 11 86.16 28.71 59.11
N LEU A 12 86.81 27.60 58.75
CA LEU A 12 86.57 26.88 57.50
C LEU A 12 85.93 25.50 57.74
N LYS A 13 84.86 25.17 57.00
CA LYS A 13 84.24 23.84 56.91
C LYS A 13 84.35 23.28 55.48
N LEU A 14 84.23 21.98 55.27
CA LEU A 14 84.30 21.39 53.93
C LEU A 14 83.00 21.60 53.14
N CYS A 15 83.10 21.87 51.84
CA CYS A 15 81.98 21.96 50.92
C CYS A 15 81.28 20.61 50.76
N ARG A 16 79.94 20.60 50.72
CA ARG A 16 79.15 19.36 50.65
C ARG A 16 79.40 18.49 49.41
N TYR A 17 79.74 19.10 48.26
CA TYR A 17 79.84 18.36 46.98
C TYR A 17 81.28 18.09 46.55
N CYS A 18 82.23 18.99 46.83
CA CYS A 18 83.62 18.87 46.40
C CYS A 18 84.64 18.85 47.55
N SER A 19 84.17 18.92 48.80
CA SER A 19 85.01 18.86 50.00
C SER A 19 86.07 19.97 50.13
N ILE A 20 86.00 21.06 49.34
CA ILE A 20 86.90 22.22 49.49
C ILE A 20 86.55 23.02 50.77
N LYS A 21 87.55 23.49 51.51
CA LYS A 21 87.39 24.33 52.72
C LYS A 21 86.76 25.70 52.38
N ILE A 22 85.65 26.04 53.02
CA ILE A 22 84.84 27.26 52.79
C ILE A 22 84.37 27.88 54.11
N ASN A 23 83.91 29.13 54.08
CA ASN A 23 83.37 29.80 55.26
C ASN A 23 82.20 29.01 55.89
N LYS A 24 82.18 28.94 57.22
CA LYS A 24 81.17 28.23 58.02
C LYS A 24 79.72 28.64 57.71
N ASP A 25 79.49 29.86 57.22
CA ASP A 25 78.15 30.35 56.84
C ASP A 25 77.73 29.98 55.41
N ALA A 26 78.69 29.61 54.54
CA ALA A 26 78.39 29.21 53.17
C ALA A 26 77.87 27.76 53.13
N LYS A 27 76.73 27.49 52.46
CA LYS A 27 76.19 26.12 52.29
C LYS A 27 76.93 25.30 51.24
N VAL A 28 77.46 25.97 50.21
CA VAL A 28 78.15 25.36 49.08
C VAL A 28 79.32 26.26 48.70
N CYS A 29 80.43 25.69 48.22
CA CYS A 29 81.55 26.51 47.76
C CYS A 29 81.17 27.31 46.52
N HIS A 30 81.92 28.38 46.25
CA HIS A 30 81.67 29.25 45.11
C HIS A 30 81.60 28.46 43.78
N TYR A 31 82.52 27.50 43.58
CA TYR A 31 82.56 26.61 42.42
C TYR A 31 81.30 25.74 42.29
N CYS A 32 80.94 24.97 43.33
CA CYS A 32 79.77 24.09 43.29
C CYS A 32 78.43 24.86 43.26
N GLY A 33 78.36 26.05 43.88
CA GLY A 33 77.18 26.91 43.81
C GLY A 33 77.00 27.59 42.45
N GLN A 34 78.10 27.81 41.73
CA GLN A 34 78.09 28.26 40.34
C GLN A 34 77.66 27.11 39.42
N ASP A 35 78.16 25.88 39.65
CA ASP A 35 77.74 24.68 38.90
C ASP A 35 76.26 24.34 39.10
N GLN A 36 75.71 24.45 40.31
CA GLN A 36 74.28 24.22 40.54
C GLN A 36 73.39 25.26 39.85
N ARG A 37 73.77 26.54 39.89
CA ARG A 37 73.08 27.58 39.12
C ARG A 37 73.20 27.33 37.62
N HIS A 38 74.36 26.86 37.17
CA HIS A 38 74.57 26.52 35.78
C HIS A 38 73.68 25.34 35.38
N TYR A 39 73.59 24.29 36.19
CA TYR A 39 72.76 23.11 35.94
C TYR A 39 71.27 23.42 35.94
N VAL A 40 70.77 24.26 36.86
CA VAL A 40 69.35 24.70 36.87
C VAL A 40 69.04 25.60 35.68
N GLN A 41 69.95 26.48 35.28
CA GLN A 41 69.78 27.28 34.05
C GLN A 41 69.89 26.43 32.78
N TYR A 42 70.73 25.39 32.81
CA TYR A 42 70.90 24.42 31.73
C TYR A 42 69.64 23.58 31.62
N LEU A 43 69.22 22.84 32.65
CA LEU A 43 67.94 22.13 32.69
C LEU A 43 66.75 23.04 32.38
N GLY A 44 66.72 24.25 32.93
CA GLY A 44 65.69 25.24 32.62
C GLY A 44 65.61 25.50 31.11
N LYS A 45 66.74 25.80 30.45
CA LYS A 45 66.75 26.01 28.99
C LYS A 45 66.46 24.75 28.18
N TYR A 46 67.02 23.60 28.56
CA TYR A 46 66.88 22.34 27.81
C TYR A 46 65.57 21.60 28.07
N VAL A 47 64.82 21.90 29.15
CA VAL A 47 63.51 21.28 29.45
C VAL A 47 62.35 22.22 29.11
N LEU A 48 62.45 23.53 29.38
CA LEU A 48 61.35 24.46 29.03
C LEU A 48 61.10 24.47 27.52
N ILE A 49 62.15 24.58 26.70
CA ILE A 49 61.98 24.70 25.25
C ILE A 49 61.25 23.47 24.66
N PRO A 50 61.66 22.22 24.94
CA PRO A 50 60.90 21.05 24.50
C PRO A 50 59.49 20.98 25.08
N SER A 51 59.29 21.36 26.34
CA SER A 51 57.94 21.32 26.95
C SER A 51 56.96 22.27 26.25
N ILE A 52 57.43 23.46 25.84
CA ILE A 52 56.65 24.44 25.07
C ILE A 52 56.32 23.87 23.69
N VAL A 53 57.29 23.27 22.99
CA VAL A 53 57.08 22.64 21.67
C VAL A 53 56.05 21.51 21.76
N ILE A 54 56.16 20.63 22.77
CA ILE A 54 55.20 19.55 23.01
C ILE A 54 53.80 20.11 23.29
N SER A 55 53.70 21.20 24.05
CA SER A 55 52.42 21.84 24.38
C SER A 55 51.74 22.41 23.13
N PHE A 56 52.48 23.10 22.26
CA PHE A 56 51.97 23.56 20.97
C PHE A 56 51.59 22.40 20.04
N PHE A 57 52.38 21.33 20.03
CA PHE A 57 52.06 20.14 19.25
C PHE A 57 50.74 19.49 19.70
N ILE A 58 50.56 19.31 21.01
CA ILE A 58 49.30 18.80 21.58
C ILE A 58 48.13 19.71 21.21
N LEU A 59 48.29 21.03 21.32
CA LEU A 59 47.24 21.98 20.97
C LEU A 59 46.88 21.92 19.48
N GLY A 60 47.88 21.79 18.59
CA GLY A 60 47.68 21.57 17.17
C GLY A 60 46.92 20.28 16.86
N MET A 61 47.28 19.18 17.51
CA MET A 61 46.58 17.89 17.36
C MET A 61 45.14 17.97 17.86
N SER A 62 44.89 18.60 19.02
CA SER A 62 43.54 18.82 19.55
C SER A 62 42.69 19.68 18.61
N TYR A 63 43.27 20.71 17.99
CA TYR A 63 42.58 21.52 16.99
C TYR A 63 42.21 20.71 15.74
N LEU A 64 43.12 19.87 15.23
CA LEU A 64 42.85 18.98 14.11
C LEU A 64 41.75 17.96 14.44
N GLN A 65 41.77 17.37 15.64
CA GLN A 65 40.73 16.46 16.09
C GLN A 65 39.36 17.15 16.19
N LEU A 66 39.31 18.39 16.70
CA LEU A 66 38.08 19.17 16.78
C LEU A 66 37.53 19.49 15.38
N GLN A 67 38.39 19.87 14.43
CA GLN A 67 37.98 20.10 13.05
C GLN A 67 37.48 18.81 12.38
N ALA A 68 38.16 17.69 12.61
CA ALA A 68 37.72 16.40 12.11
C ALA A 68 36.37 15.97 12.71
N ALA A 69 36.12 16.24 13.98
CA ALA A 69 34.82 15.99 14.62
C ALA A 69 33.71 16.85 14.01
N ARG A 70 33.94 18.17 13.84
CA ARG A 70 32.97 19.07 13.21
C ARG A 70 32.63 18.67 11.78
N ASN A 71 33.63 18.28 10.99
CA ASN A 71 33.40 17.81 9.62
C ASN A 71 32.58 16.51 9.59
N LYS A 72 32.76 15.62 10.58
CA LYS A 72 31.92 14.43 10.74
C LYS A 72 30.49 14.79 11.11
N ASP A 73 30.29 15.72 12.04
CA ASP A 73 28.94 16.14 12.45
C ASP A 73 28.18 16.77 11.28
N ILE A 74 28.83 17.63 10.48
CA ILE A 74 28.24 18.21 9.27
C ILE A 74 27.87 17.12 8.26
N ALA A 75 28.76 16.14 8.03
CA ALA A 75 28.48 15.05 7.12
C ALA A 75 27.31 14.16 7.61
N VAL A 76 27.19 13.95 8.92
CA VAL A 76 26.07 13.23 9.54
C VAL A 76 24.77 14.00 9.36
N ASP A 77 24.76 15.31 9.60
CA ASP A 77 23.58 16.15 9.43
C ASP A 77 23.12 16.21 7.96
N GLU A 78 24.05 16.30 7.02
CA GLU A 78 23.74 16.23 5.59
C GLU A 78 23.18 14.86 5.19
N ALA A 79 23.76 13.78 5.71
CA ALA A 79 23.27 12.43 5.48
C ALA A 79 21.87 12.23 6.06
N LEU A 80 21.60 12.76 7.26
CA LEU A 80 20.30 12.71 7.90
C LEU A 80 19.25 13.50 7.11
N LYS A 81 19.59 14.71 6.64
CA LYS A 81 18.70 15.51 5.79
C LYS A 81 18.36 14.78 4.49
N ARG A 82 19.34 14.19 3.83
CA ARG A 82 19.11 13.40 2.60
C ARG A 82 18.25 12.17 2.87
N ALA A 83 18.48 11.46 3.98
CA ALA A 83 17.67 10.31 4.37
C ALA A 83 16.22 10.70 4.65
N ASN A 84 16.00 11.80 5.37
CA ASN A 84 14.65 12.32 5.64
C ASN A 84 13.94 12.76 4.37
N GLN A 85 14.64 13.46 3.47
CA GLN A 85 14.07 13.85 2.17
C GLN A 85 13.73 12.64 1.30
N ALA A 86 14.56 11.59 1.32
CA ALA A 86 14.28 10.35 0.62
C ALA A 86 13.03 9.64 1.19
N LEU A 87 12.86 9.66 2.51
CA LEU A 87 11.69 9.11 3.19
C LEU A 87 10.41 9.89 2.84
N GLU A 88 10.46 11.23 2.85
CA GLU A 88 9.34 12.09 2.44
C GLU A 88 8.94 11.84 0.98
N ASN A 89 9.92 11.76 0.08
CA ASN A 89 9.65 11.45 -1.33
C ASN A 89 9.04 10.04 -1.50
N ALA A 90 9.48 9.07 -0.70
CA ALA A 90 8.92 7.71 -0.74
C ALA A 90 7.45 7.69 -0.26
N GLU A 91 7.13 8.43 0.80
CA GLU A 91 5.75 8.57 1.30
C GLU A 91 4.83 9.26 0.28
N ILE A 92 5.33 10.31 -0.40
CA ILE A 92 4.59 10.97 -1.48
C ILE A 92 4.32 9.98 -2.63
N ALA A 93 5.34 9.24 -3.06
CA ALA A 93 5.21 8.26 -4.13
C ALA A 93 4.23 7.12 -3.77
N GLU A 94 4.24 6.64 -2.53
CA GLU A 94 3.29 5.64 -2.03
C GLU A 94 1.85 6.17 -2.06
N ASN A 95 1.64 7.40 -1.59
CA ASN A 95 0.34 8.05 -1.62
C ASN A 95 -0.18 8.28 -3.05
N GLU A 96 0.69 8.63 -3.99
CA GLU A 96 0.34 8.75 -5.41
C GLU A 96 -0.01 7.39 -6.04
N ALA A 97 0.76 6.34 -5.72
CA ALA A 97 0.48 4.99 -6.19
C ALA A 97 -0.88 4.47 -5.70
N GLU A 98 -1.24 4.72 -4.43
CA GLU A 98 -2.55 4.30 -3.91
C GLU A 98 -3.70 5.07 -4.57
N LYS A 99 -3.53 6.37 -4.85
CA LYS A 99 -4.51 7.15 -5.64
C LYS A 99 -4.72 6.57 -7.03
N ILE A 100 -3.63 6.26 -7.74
CA ILE A 100 -3.69 5.66 -9.09
C ILE A 100 -4.41 4.31 -9.03
N LYS A 101 -4.11 3.48 -8.04
CA LYS A 101 -4.78 2.19 -7.84
C LYS A 101 -6.28 2.33 -7.62
N ILE A 102 -6.73 3.30 -6.81
CA ILE A 102 -8.16 3.60 -6.62
C ILE A 102 -8.80 4.06 -7.95
N SER A 103 -8.14 4.96 -8.69
CA SER A 103 -8.62 5.42 -9.99
C SER A 103 -8.74 4.28 -11.01
N LEU A 104 -7.76 3.38 -11.08
CA LEU A 104 -7.80 2.20 -11.94
C LEU A 104 -8.94 1.25 -11.57
N ARG A 105 -9.16 1.00 -10.27
CA ARG A 105 -10.30 0.20 -9.81
C ARG A 105 -11.63 0.81 -10.28
N ASN A 106 -11.82 2.11 -10.08
CA ASN A 106 -13.05 2.79 -10.49
C ASN A 106 -13.25 2.75 -12.02
N PHE A 107 -12.18 2.94 -12.78
CA PHE A 107 -12.21 2.82 -14.23
C PHE A 107 -12.61 1.41 -14.68
N SER A 108 -12.00 0.36 -14.09
CA SER A 108 -12.35 -1.03 -14.39
C SER A 108 -13.81 -1.36 -14.08
N LYS A 109 -14.38 -0.83 -12.98
CA LYS A 109 -15.81 -0.99 -12.68
C LYS A 109 -16.70 -0.39 -13.78
N ILE A 110 -16.39 0.82 -14.26
CA ILE A 110 -17.14 1.48 -15.34
C ILE A 110 -17.05 0.70 -16.65
N MET A 111 -15.85 0.20 -16.97
CA MET A 111 -15.63 -0.62 -18.15
C MET A 111 -16.39 -1.95 -18.06
N ALA A 112 -16.38 -2.61 -16.91
CA ALA A 112 -17.13 -3.85 -16.67
C ALA A 112 -18.64 -3.63 -16.84
N ARG A 113 -19.22 -2.61 -16.20
CA ARG A 113 -20.65 -2.25 -16.37
C ARG A 113 -21.00 -2.05 -17.84
N THR A 114 -20.17 -1.31 -18.56
CA THR A 114 -20.38 -1.01 -19.99
C THR A 114 -20.28 -2.27 -20.85
N ALA A 115 -19.25 -3.08 -20.63
CA ALA A 115 -19.05 -4.33 -21.38
C ALA A 115 -20.19 -5.32 -21.15
N LEU A 116 -20.59 -5.55 -19.90
CA LEU A 116 -21.71 -6.44 -19.55
C LEU A 116 -23.02 -5.96 -20.15
N SER A 117 -23.31 -4.65 -20.08
CA SER A 117 -24.50 -4.07 -20.71
C SER A 117 -24.49 -4.25 -22.24
N LEU A 118 -23.32 -4.11 -22.88
CA LEU A 118 -23.16 -4.36 -24.31
C LEU A 118 -23.35 -5.84 -24.67
N VAL A 119 -22.84 -6.77 -23.87
CA VAL A 119 -23.04 -8.22 -24.09
C VAL A 119 -24.53 -8.54 -24.05
N GLN A 120 -25.26 -8.06 -23.05
CA GLN A 120 -26.70 -8.28 -22.92
C GLN A 120 -27.48 -7.69 -24.11
N ARG A 121 -27.20 -6.44 -24.49
CA ARG A 121 -27.87 -5.78 -25.62
C ARG A 121 -27.55 -6.44 -26.95
N LYS A 122 -26.29 -6.82 -27.20
CA LYS A 122 -25.88 -7.45 -28.45
C LYS A 122 -26.37 -8.89 -28.54
N GLY A 123 -26.34 -9.65 -27.44
CA GLY A 123 -26.82 -11.03 -27.38
C GLY A 123 -28.28 -11.17 -27.85
N ARG A 124 -29.10 -10.13 -27.66
CA ARG A 124 -30.48 -10.05 -28.15
C ARG A 124 -30.63 -9.72 -29.64
N LEU A 125 -29.66 -9.05 -30.23
CA LEU A 125 -29.71 -8.63 -31.64
C LEU A 125 -28.96 -9.60 -32.58
N ARG A 126 -27.91 -10.31 -32.10
CA ARG A 126 -27.11 -11.30 -32.84
C ARG A 126 -26.22 -12.12 -31.89
N PRO A 127 -25.85 -13.38 -32.21
CA PRO A 127 -25.73 -14.41 -31.21
C PRO A 127 -24.33 -14.45 -30.59
N PHE A 128 -24.21 -13.89 -29.40
CA PHE A 128 -23.46 -14.64 -28.40
C PHE A 128 -24.39 -15.75 -27.90
N SER A 129 -23.94 -17.00 -27.98
CA SER A 129 -24.64 -18.09 -27.28
C SER A 129 -24.69 -17.77 -25.78
N ASP A 130 -25.66 -18.32 -25.06
CA ASP A 130 -25.74 -18.10 -23.61
C ASP A 130 -24.44 -18.52 -22.90
N GLU A 131 -23.79 -19.58 -23.39
CA GLU A 131 -22.48 -20.03 -22.94
C GLU A 131 -21.42 -18.95 -23.15
N SER A 132 -21.33 -18.37 -24.35
CA SER A 132 -20.38 -17.27 -24.61
C SER A 132 -20.69 -16.02 -23.77
N GLN A 133 -21.96 -15.70 -23.52
CA GLN A 133 -22.32 -14.57 -22.66
C GLN A 133 -21.87 -14.80 -21.21
N GLU A 134 -22.12 -16.01 -20.71
CA GLU A 134 -21.73 -16.43 -19.36
C GLU A 134 -20.20 -16.50 -19.21
N ASP A 135 -19.48 -16.98 -20.22
CA ASP A 135 -18.01 -16.99 -20.26
C ASP A 135 -17.43 -15.59 -20.21
N ILE A 136 -17.98 -14.65 -21.00
CA ILE A 136 -17.55 -13.24 -20.97
C ILE A 136 -17.82 -12.65 -19.58
N LYS A 137 -19.01 -12.89 -19.01
CA LYS A 137 -19.35 -12.43 -17.64
C LYS A 137 -18.35 -12.97 -16.63
N ASN A 138 -18.08 -14.27 -16.65
CA ASN A 138 -17.18 -14.92 -15.71
C ASN A 138 -15.73 -14.47 -15.88
N SER A 139 -15.29 -14.19 -17.11
CA SER A 139 -13.98 -13.60 -17.38
C SER A 139 -13.86 -12.20 -16.76
N ILE A 140 -14.85 -11.33 -16.97
CA ILE A 140 -14.87 -9.98 -16.40
C ILE A 140 -14.87 -10.05 -14.86
N ILE A 141 -15.70 -10.91 -14.26
CA ILE A 141 -15.76 -11.11 -12.81
C ILE A 141 -14.40 -11.57 -12.27
N LYS A 142 -13.76 -12.52 -12.95
CA LYS A 142 -12.43 -13.03 -12.56
C LYS A 142 -11.39 -11.90 -12.57
N ASP A 143 -11.36 -11.08 -13.62
CA ASP A 143 -10.41 -9.98 -13.75
C ASP A 143 -10.65 -8.90 -12.68
N LEU A 144 -11.92 -8.58 -12.37
CA LEU A 144 -12.29 -7.66 -11.28
C LEU A 144 -11.81 -8.17 -9.91
N ARG A 145 -11.97 -9.47 -9.63
CA ARG A 145 -11.46 -10.09 -8.40
C ARG A 145 -9.94 -10.03 -8.31
N GLN A 146 -9.23 -10.24 -9.41
CA GLN A 146 -7.76 -10.17 -9.44
C GLN A 146 -7.22 -8.79 -9.07
N ILE A 147 -7.94 -7.71 -9.41
CA ILE A 147 -7.57 -6.34 -9.02
C ILE A 147 -8.15 -5.94 -7.64
N GLY A 148 -8.69 -6.89 -6.88
CA GLY A 148 -9.12 -6.72 -5.50
C GLY A 148 -10.52 -6.13 -5.31
N ILE A 149 -11.39 -6.17 -6.32
CA ILE A 149 -12.81 -5.76 -6.21
C ILE A 149 -13.56 -6.83 -5.42
N LEU A 150 -14.35 -6.40 -4.43
CA LEU A 150 -15.08 -7.30 -3.55
C LEU A 150 -16.34 -7.85 -4.24
N ASP A 151 -16.80 -9.04 -3.84
CA ASP A 151 -17.99 -9.68 -4.45
C ASP A 151 -19.25 -8.81 -4.33
N GLN A 152 -19.41 -8.04 -3.26
CA GLN A 152 -20.51 -7.09 -3.12
C GLN A 152 -20.48 -6.00 -4.21
N GLU A 153 -19.29 -5.45 -4.50
CA GLU A 153 -19.12 -4.44 -5.55
C GLU A 153 -19.35 -5.04 -6.95
N ILE A 154 -19.04 -6.33 -7.13
CA ILE A 154 -19.31 -7.07 -8.37
C ILE A 154 -20.82 -7.25 -8.55
N GLU A 155 -21.54 -7.59 -7.48
CA GLU A 155 -23.00 -7.69 -7.52
C GLU A 155 -23.65 -6.34 -7.84
N GLU A 156 -23.16 -5.23 -7.28
CA GLU A 156 -23.59 -3.89 -7.66
C GLU A 156 -23.34 -3.60 -9.15
N ILE A 157 -22.19 -4.01 -9.70
CA ILE A 157 -21.89 -3.86 -11.14
C ILE A 157 -22.86 -4.67 -12.00
N LEU A 158 -23.19 -5.90 -11.60
CA LEU A 158 -24.15 -6.75 -12.32
C LEU A 158 -25.55 -6.11 -12.33
N ASN A 159 -25.99 -5.59 -11.18
CA ASN A 159 -27.24 -4.86 -11.04
C ASN A 159 -27.26 -3.57 -11.88
N ASP A 160 -26.22 -2.74 -11.80
CA ASP A 160 -26.09 -1.49 -12.58
C ASP A 160 -26.02 -1.75 -14.09
N SER A 161 -25.42 -2.87 -14.51
CA SER A 161 -25.37 -3.27 -15.92
C SER A 161 -26.70 -3.80 -16.46
N LEU A 162 -27.71 -3.94 -15.58
CA LEU A 162 -29.02 -4.54 -15.83
C LEU A 162 -28.96 -6.03 -16.19
N TRP A 163 -27.88 -6.74 -15.81
CA TRP A 163 -27.69 -8.13 -16.17
C TRP A 163 -28.84 -9.02 -15.67
N HIS A 164 -29.17 -8.91 -14.38
CA HIS A 164 -30.25 -9.69 -13.78
C HIS A 164 -31.61 -9.26 -14.34
N THR A 165 -31.86 -7.95 -14.43
CA THR A 165 -33.09 -7.38 -15.01
C THR A 165 -33.37 -7.91 -16.42
N PHE A 166 -32.35 -8.03 -17.27
CA PHE A 166 -32.51 -8.60 -18.61
C PHE A 166 -32.89 -10.08 -18.56
N ILE A 167 -32.24 -10.88 -17.72
CA ILE A 167 -32.57 -12.30 -17.59
C ILE A 167 -33.97 -12.50 -17.02
N GLU A 168 -34.36 -11.73 -16.01
CA GLU A 168 -35.71 -11.76 -15.47
C GLU A 168 -36.76 -11.39 -16.53
N PHE A 169 -36.51 -10.32 -17.28
CA PHE A 169 -37.36 -9.94 -18.41
C PHE A 169 -37.48 -11.07 -19.43
N ASP A 170 -36.39 -11.75 -19.76
CA ASP A 170 -36.40 -12.86 -20.72
C ASP A 170 -37.20 -14.05 -20.17
N TYR A 171 -37.09 -14.39 -18.87
CA TYR A 171 -37.97 -15.39 -18.24
C TYR A 171 -39.44 -15.04 -18.46
N VAL A 172 -39.85 -13.82 -18.11
CA VAL A 172 -41.22 -13.35 -18.28
C VAL A 172 -41.66 -13.38 -19.74
N PHE A 173 -40.82 -12.86 -20.63
CA PHE A 173 -41.08 -12.78 -22.06
C PHE A 173 -41.32 -14.15 -22.68
N TYR A 174 -40.45 -15.12 -22.42
CA TYR A 174 -40.56 -16.47 -22.99
C TYR A 174 -41.66 -17.31 -22.32
N ILE A 175 -41.87 -17.18 -21.00
CA ILE A 175 -43.01 -17.83 -20.30
C ILE A 175 -44.35 -17.36 -20.87
N LEU A 176 -44.45 -16.08 -21.26
CA LEU A 176 -45.68 -15.49 -21.82
C LEU A 176 -45.85 -15.68 -23.33
N GLY A 177 -45.02 -16.52 -23.98
CA GLY A 177 -45.16 -16.88 -25.39
C GLY A 177 -44.19 -16.18 -26.35
N GLY A 178 -43.15 -15.52 -25.85
CA GLY A 178 -42.17 -14.80 -26.67
C GLY A 178 -42.84 -13.72 -27.51
N ASP A 179 -42.50 -13.60 -28.80
CA ASP A 179 -43.09 -12.58 -29.70
C ASP A 179 -44.55 -12.83 -30.10
N GLN A 180 -45.14 -13.96 -29.72
CA GLN A 180 -46.48 -14.35 -30.19
C GLN A 180 -47.55 -14.06 -29.13
N ILE A 181 -48.64 -13.40 -29.54
CA ILE A 181 -49.86 -13.34 -28.74
C ILE A 181 -50.52 -14.73 -28.78
N PRO A 182 -50.81 -15.37 -27.64
CA PRO A 182 -51.51 -16.65 -27.64
C PRO A 182 -52.87 -16.53 -28.35
N LYS A 183 -53.13 -17.39 -29.35
CA LYS A 183 -54.34 -17.30 -30.20
C LYS A 183 -55.66 -17.37 -29.41
N TYR A 184 -55.62 -17.97 -28.23
CA TYR A 184 -56.77 -18.20 -27.34
C TYR A 184 -56.87 -17.16 -26.22
N LEU A 185 -55.98 -16.16 -26.19
CA LEU A 185 -56.04 -15.11 -25.19
C LEU A 185 -57.30 -14.24 -25.43
N PRO A 186 -58.22 -14.10 -24.46
CA PRO A 186 -59.38 -13.22 -24.58
C PRO A 186 -58.96 -11.78 -24.86
N ARG A 187 -59.71 -11.06 -25.71
CA ARG A 187 -59.35 -9.71 -26.18
C ARG A 187 -59.20 -8.72 -25.02
N GLU A 188 -60.04 -8.86 -24.02
CA GLU A 188 -60.06 -8.07 -22.80
C GLU A 188 -58.80 -8.24 -21.94
N LEU A 189 -58.04 -9.34 -22.11
CA LEU A 189 -56.81 -9.62 -21.36
C LEU A 189 -55.53 -9.27 -22.13
N ILE A 190 -55.64 -8.85 -23.40
CA ILE A 190 -54.47 -8.47 -24.20
C ILE A 190 -53.72 -7.28 -23.59
N SER A 191 -54.44 -6.31 -23.02
CA SER A 191 -53.80 -5.15 -22.39
C SER A 191 -53.00 -5.55 -21.15
N GLU A 192 -53.56 -6.42 -20.30
CA GLU A 192 -52.89 -6.97 -19.12
C GLU A 192 -51.65 -7.79 -19.51
N TRP A 193 -51.77 -8.65 -20.53
CA TRP A 193 -50.65 -9.42 -21.07
C TRP A 193 -49.52 -8.52 -21.60
N LYS A 194 -49.85 -7.44 -22.32
CA LYS A 194 -48.85 -6.47 -22.81
C LYS A 194 -48.16 -5.77 -21.63
N GLN A 195 -48.90 -5.44 -20.58
CA GLN A 195 -48.34 -4.79 -19.39
C GLN A 195 -47.37 -5.72 -18.64
N LEU A 196 -47.71 -6.99 -18.49
CA LEU A 196 -46.83 -8.00 -17.87
C LEU A 196 -45.53 -8.21 -18.65
N ARG A 197 -45.51 -7.87 -19.94
CA ARG A 197 -44.32 -7.94 -20.80
C ARG A 197 -43.58 -6.61 -20.91
N SER A 198 -43.96 -5.59 -20.16
CA SER A 198 -43.24 -4.32 -20.17
C SER A 198 -41.93 -4.47 -19.41
N PHE A 199 -40.84 -3.94 -19.99
CA PHE A 199 -39.54 -3.90 -19.32
C PHE A 199 -39.57 -3.03 -18.04
N ASP A 200 -40.45 -2.03 -18.00
CA ASP A 200 -40.55 -1.10 -16.87
C ASP A 200 -41.22 -1.72 -15.63
N ASN A 201 -41.88 -2.87 -15.77
CA ASN A 201 -42.60 -3.52 -14.68
C ASN A 201 -42.56 -5.04 -14.85
N ILE A 202 -41.41 -5.64 -14.54
CA ILE A 202 -41.22 -7.08 -14.61
C ILE A 202 -42.06 -7.74 -13.50
N PRO A 203 -43.07 -8.57 -13.83
CA PRO A 203 -43.95 -9.19 -12.86
C PRO A 203 -43.24 -10.26 -12.05
N LYS A 204 -43.63 -10.41 -10.78
CA LYS A 204 -43.12 -11.47 -9.91
C LYS A 204 -43.68 -12.85 -10.32
N PRO A 205 -43.03 -13.95 -9.91
CA PRO A 205 -43.50 -15.31 -10.17
C PRO A 205 -44.97 -15.55 -9.78
N GLU A 206 -45.43 -14.96 -8.68
CA GLU A 206 -46.80 -15.10 -8.20
C GLU A 206 -47.82 -14.44 -9.15
N ASP A 207 -47.46 -13.30 -9.74
CA ASP A 207 -48.32 -12.56 -10.65
C ASP A 207 -48.44 -13.28 -11.99
N LEU A 208 -47.34 -13.86 -12.48
CA LEU A 208 -47.36 -14.76 -13.65
C LEU A 208 -48.24 -15.99 -13.41
N SER A 209 -48.12 -16.62 -12.23
CA SER A 209 -48.93 -17.78 -11.87
C SER A 209 -50.42 -17.44 -11.83
N LYS A 210 -50.79 -16.30 -11.23
CA LYS A 210 -52.18 -15.82 -11.19
C LYS A 210 -52.71 -15.56 -12.60
N PHE A 211 -51.94 -14.85 -13.44
CA PHE A 211 -52.34 -14.54 -14.81
C PHE A 211 -52.53 -15.82 -15.64
N LEU A 212 -51.57 -16.75 -15.61
CA LEU A 212 -51.65 -18.00 -16.37
C LEU A 212 -52.79 -18.92 -15.91
N LYS A 213 -53.13 -18.92 -14.60
CA LYS A 213 -54.34 -19.61 -14.09
C LYS A 213 -55.61 -18.97 -14.64
N LYS A 214 -55.69 -17.64 -14.62
CA LYS A 214 -56.85 -16.87 -15.10
C LYS A 214 -57.16 -17.16 -16.56
N VAL A 215 -56.14 -17.31 -17.41
CA VAL A 215 -56.31 -17.63 -18.84
C VAL A 215 -56.35 -19.13 -19.16
N VAL A 216 -56.31 -20.00 -18.13
CA VAL A 216 -56.31 -21.47 -18.27
C VAL A 216 -55.14 -21.95 -19.16
N LEU A 217 -53.96 -21.34 -19.00
CA LEU A 217 -52.72 -21.72 -19.71
C LEU A 217 -51.62 -22.22 -18.76
N LEU A 218 -51.90 -22.36 -17.46
CA LEU A 218 -50.92 -22.89 -16.51
C LEU A 218 -50.81 -24.41 -16.59
N SER A 219 -49.97 -24.90 -17.50
CA SER A 219 -49.57 -26.31 -17.58
C SER A 219 -48.61 -26.69 -16.45
N HIS A 220 -48.31 -27.98 -16.31
CA HIS A 220 -47.26 -28.44 -15.38
C HIS A 220 -45.89 -27.84 -15.76
N GLU A 221 -45.54 -27.84 -17.04
CA GLU A 221 -44.33 -27.20 -17.55
C GLU A 221 -44.29 -25.69 -17.24
N GLY A 222 -45.42 -24.99 -17.40
CA GLY A 222 -45.52 -23.57 -17.03
C GLY A 222 -45.25 -23.33 -15.54
N LYS A 223 -45.70 -24.22 -14.64
CA LYS A 223 -45.37 -24.12 -13.20
C LYS A 223 -43.87 -24.28 -12.97
N GLU A 224 -43.27 -25.28 -13.60
CA GLU A 224 -41.84 -25.55 -13.50
C GLU A 224 -40.98 -24.38 -13.99
N LEU A 225 -41.39 -23.69 -15.06
CA LEU A 225 -40.70 -22.49 -15.55
C LEU A 225 -40.86 -21.29 -14.60
N ILE A 226 -42.02 -21.13 -13.97
CA ILE A 226 -42.22 -20.10 -12.93
C ILE A 226 -41.33 -20.38 -11.71
N GLU A 227 -41.16 -21.65 -11.34
CA GLU A 227 -40.24 -22.03 -10.27
C GLU A 227 -38.76 -21.80 -10.65
N ASP A 228 -38.38 -22.04 -11.91
CA ASP A 228 -37.05 -21.67 -12.39
C ASP A 228 -36.82 -20.15 -12.29
N TYR A 229 -37.83 -19.36 -12.60
CA TYR A 229 -37.78 -17.90 -12.49
C TYR A 229 -37.69 -17.43 -11.03
N ASP A 230 -38.49 -17.99 -10.14
CA ASP A 230 -38.42 -17.71 -8.69
C ASP A 230 -37.05 -18.09 -8.10
N HIS A 231 -36.50 -19.23 -8.50
CA HIS A 231 -35.15 -19.64 -8.14
C HIS A 231 -34.11 -18.63 -8.63
N TYR A 232 -34.25 -18.15 -9.87
CA TYR A 232 -33.33 -17.16 -10.42
C TYR A 232 -33.38 -15.84 -9.64
N ILE A 233 -34.56 -15.32 -9.29
CA ILE A 233 -34.68 -14.10 -8.47
C ILE A 233 -33.98 -14.25 -7.11
N LYS A 234 -34.06 -15.43 -6.49
CA LYS A 234 -33.50 -15.68 -5.15
C LYS A 234 -31.98 -15.88 -5.16
N HIS A 235 -31.45 -16.46 -6.23
CA HIS A 235 -30.07 -16.96 -6.26
C HIS A 235 -29.20 -16.36 -7.37
N HIS A 236 -29.79 -15.60 -8.29
CA HIS A 236 -29.16 -15.10 -9.52
C HIS A 236 -28.46 -16.22 -10.32
N GLN A 237 -29.03 -17.42 -10.26
CA GLN A 237 -28.55 -18.63 -10.91
C GLN A 237 -29.72 -19.41 -11.50
N HIS A 238 -29.54 -19.92 -12.71
CA HIS A 238 -30.54 -20.74 -13.38
C HIS A 238 -30.66 -22.10 -12.69
N ARG A 239 -31.89 -22.48 -12.27
CA ARG A 239 -32.17 -23.79 -11.67
C ARG A 239 -31.88 -24.94 -12.64
N ARG A 240 -32.20 -24.74 -13.92
CA ARG A 240 -32.08 -25.71 -15.02
C ARG A 240 -31.44 -25.04 -16.25
N PRO A 241 -30.11 -24.86 -16.29
CA PRO A 241 -29.44 -24.08 -17.33
C PRO A 241 -29.62 -24.67 -18.75
N GLU A 242 -29.79 -25.98 -18.89
CA GLU A 242 -30.14 -26.65 -20.15
C GLU A 242 -31.57 -26.40 -20.63
N VAL A 243 -32.49 -26.08 -19.72
CA VAL A 243 -33.86 -25.66 -20.06
C VAL A 243 -33.85 -24.18 -20.47
N TRP A 244 -33.12 -23.34 -19.72
CA TRP A 244 -32.92 -21.91 -20.05
C TRP A 244 -32.32 -21.69 -21.44
N ARG A 245 -31.30 -22.47 -21.82
CA ARG A 245 -30.67 -22.41 -23.13
C ARG A 245 -31.61 -22.72 -24.30
N ARG A 246 -32.75 -23.33 -24.01
CA ARG A 246 -33.79 -23.68 -24.98
C ARG A 246 -35.05 -22.82 -24.83
N ARG A 247 -34.95 -21.64 -24.19
CA ARG A 247 -36.09 -20.74 -23.94
C ARG A 247 -36.88 -20.32 -25.17
N GLU A 248 -36.22 -20.24 -26.32
CA GLU A 248 -36.84 -20.01 -27.63
C GLU A 248 -37.98 -21.01 -27.91
N LEU A 249 -37.86 -22.25 -27.39
CA LEU A 249 -38.83 -23.33 -27.57
C LEU A 249 -40.00 -23.28 -26.56
N TRP A 250 -39.93 -22.45 -25.52
CA TRP A 250 -41.01 -22.31 -24.53
C TRP A 250 -42.25 -21.63 -25.12
N SER A 251 -42.08 -20.86 -26.20
CA SER A 251 -43.09 -19.99 -26.81
C SER A 251 -44.33 -20.70 -27.35
N HIS A 252 -44.33 -22.03 -27.36
CA HIS A 252 -45.49 -22.83 -27.72
C HIS A 252 -46.36 -23.10 -26.48
N LEU A 253 -47.09 -22.08 -26.02
CA LEU A 253 -48.25 -22.26 -25.15
C LEU A 253 -49.35 -23.02 -25.91
N ASN A 254 -49.08 -24.21 -26.46
CA ASN A 254 -50.01 -25.00 -27.24
C ASN A 254 -51.02 -25.64 -26.30
N LYS A 255 -52.31 -25.37 -26.53
CA LYS A 255 -53.42 -25.90 -25.72
C LYS A 255 -53.47 -27.44 -25.66
N THR A 256 -52.75 -28.12 -26.55
CA THR A 256 -52.72 -29.59 -26.68
C THR A 256 -52.09 -30.33 -25.48
N SER A 257 -51.42 -29.65 -24.55
CA SER A 257 -50.85 -30.27 -23.34
C SER A 257 -51.79 -30.25 -22.11
N ILE A 258 -53.06 -29.84 -22.28
CA ILE A 258 -54.04 -29.69 -21.17
C ILE A 258 -55.01 -30.90 -21.07
N ASN A 259 -54.80 -31.98 -21.84
CA ASN A 259 -55.57 -33.23 -21.70
C ASN A 259 -54.84 -34.27 -20.85
#